data_AF-A0A1I7U7Y9-F1
#
_entry.id   AF-A0A1I7U7Y9-F1
#
_cell.length_a   1.000
_cell.length_b   1.000
_cell.length_c   1.000
_cell.angle_alpha   90.00
_cell.angle_beta   90.00
_cell.angle_gamma   90.00
#
_symmetry.space_group_name_H-M   'P 1'
#
loop_
_entity.id
_entity.type
_entity.pdbx_description
1 polymer ?
#
loop_
_entity_poly.entity_id
_entity_poly.type
_entity_poly.pdbx_seq_one_letter_code
_entity_poly.pdbx_strand_id
1 'polypeptide(L)' 'MSDSLIVGLILFYISLFGVISNWTVLLFLPKVASFNKSFGYITWNQAFGDAIQSTTVFVLVVPMVFL' A
#
# COMPACT_ATOMS: atom_id res chain seq x y z
N MET A 1 8.43 -18.60 -18.89
CA MET A 1 7.43 -17.73 -18.23
C MET A 1 7.49 -16.40 -18.96
N SER A 2 6.37 -15.82 -19.41
CA SER A 2 6.43 -14.51 -20.08
C SER A 2 6.86 -13.46 -19.07
N ASP A 3 7.71 -12.52 -19.49
CA ASP A 3 8.23 -11.46 -18.61
C ASP A 3 7.10 -10.66 -17.97
N SER A 4 6.01 -10.42 -18.71
CA SER A 4 4.78 -9.78 -18.21
C SER A 4 4.14 -10.52 -17.05
N LEU A 5 4.16 -11.86 -17.06
CA LEU A 5 3.58 -12.66 -15.98
C LEU A 5 4.43 -12.58 -14.70
N ILE A 6 5.76 -12.52 -14.84
CA ILE A 6 6.67 -12.27 -13.70
C ILE A 6 6.38 -10.90 -13.09
N VAL A 7 6.32 -9.86 -13.93
CA VAL A 7 6.03 -8.48 -13.49
C VAL A 7 4.66 -8.39 -12.83
N GLY A 8 3.63 -8.99 -13.43
CA GLY A 8 2.27 -8.99 -12.89
C GLY A 8 2.18 -9.64 -11.51
N LEU A 9 2.86 -10.78 -11.30
CA LEU A 9 2.90 -11.44 -9.99
C LEU A 9 3.65 -10.60 -8.95
N ILE A 10 4.79 -10.01 -9.31
CA ILE A 10 5.54 -9.14 -8.40
C ILE A 10 4.69 -7.95 -7.98
N LEU A 11 4.04 -7.26 -8.94
CA LEU A 11 3.17 -6.13 -8.65
C LEU A 11 1.97 -6.55 -7.81
N PHE A 12 1.35 -7.69 -8.08
CA PHE A 12 0.24 -8.22 -7.29
C PHE A 12 0.64 -8.37 -5.82
N TYR A 13 1.73 -9.06 -5.51
CA TYR A 13 2.14 -9.29 -4.12
C TYR A 13 2.58 -8.01 -3.41
N ILE A 14 3.37 -7.16 -4.07
CA ILE A 14 3.87 -5.92 -3.46
C ILE A 14 2.72 -4.94 -3.20
N SER A 15 1.83 -4.75 -4.16
CA SER A 15 0.71 -3.82 -4.00
C SER A 15 -0.34 -4.34 -3.01
N LEU A 16 -0.62 -5.65 -2.98
CA LEU A 16 -1.50 -6.25 -1.97
C LEU A 16 -0.94 -6.05 -0.55
N PHE A 17 0.35 -6.33 -0.36
CA PHE A 17 1.00 -6.09 0.93
C PHE A 17 0.97 -4.60 1.30
N GLY A 18 1.22 -3.72 0.32
CA GLY A 18 1.13 -2.27 0.48
C GLY A 18 -0.27 -1.82 0.91
N VAL A 19 -1.34 -2.35 0.32
CA VAL A 19 -2.72 -2.04 0.70
C VAL A 19 -2.94 -2.45 2.15
N ILE A 20 -2.68 -3.71 2.50
CA ILE A 20 -2.95 -4.23 3.85
C ILE A 20 -2.17 -3.44 4.91
N SER A 21 -0.87 -3.25 4.70
CA SER A 21 0.01 -2.59 5.68
C SER A 21 -0.34 -1.10 5.86
N ASN A 22 -0.47 -0.34 4.79
CA ASN A 22 -0.69 1.11 4.89
C ASN A 22 -2.09 1.45 5.39
N TRP A 23 -3.12 0.69 5.00
CA TRP A 23 -4.46 0.84 5.59
C TRP A 23 -4.47 0.46 7.08
N THR A 24 -3.69 -0.55 7.48
CA THR A 24 -3.53 -0.88 8.91
C THR A 24 -2.91 0.30 9.67
N VAL A 25 -1.84 0.91 9.15
CA VAL A 25 -1.23 2.10 9.78
C VAL A 25 -2.23 3.25 9.87
N LEU A 26 -2.96 3.55 8.80
CA LEU A 26 -4.01 4.58 8.79
C LEU A 26 -5.07 4.38 9.87
N LEU A 27 -5.55 3.15 10.05
CA LEU A 27 -6.65 2.80 10.95
C LEU A 27 -6.23 2.68 12.42
N PHE A 28 -4.98 2.31 12.68
CA PHE A 28 -4.52 1.97 14.02
C PHE A 28 -3.49 2.94 14.59
N LEU A 29 -2.65 3.60 13.78
CA LEU A 29 -1.64 4.53 14.28
C LEU A 29 -2.22 5.69 15.13
N PRO A 30 -3.35 6.33 14.75
CA PRO A 30 -3.96 7.38 15.57
C PRO A 30 -4.46 6.90 16.95
N LYS A 31 -4.67 5.59 17.10
CA LYS A 31 -5.10 4.96 18.36
C LYS A 31 -3.93 4.72 19.31
N VAL A 32 -2.70 4.84 18.83
CA VAL A 32 -1.48 4.63 19.63
C VAL A 32 -1.02 5.96 20.20
N ALA A 33 -1.35 6.23 21.47
CA ALA A 33 -1.08 7.51 22.11
C ALA A 33 0.42 7.93 22.09
N SER A 34 1.36 6.98 22.11
CA SER A 34 2.80 7.27 22.01
C SER A 34 3.21 7.84 20.64
N PHE A 35 2.38 7.64 19.60
CA PHE A 35 2.59 8.16 18.25
C PHE A 35 1.85 9.47 17.96
N ASN A 36 1.10 10.04 18.93
CA ASN A 36 0.48 11.36 18.80
C ASN A 36 1.49 12.50 18.99
N LYS A 37 2.57 12.45 18.21
CA LYS A 37 3.68 13.40 18.14
C LYS A 37 3.94 13.72 16.67
N SER A 38 4.72 14.76 16.39
CA SER A 38 5.02 15.20 15.01
C SER A 38 5.46 14.07 14.09
N PHE A 39 6.27 13.12 14.59
CA PHE A 39 6.69 11.96 13.82
C PHE A 39 5.52 11.04 13.42
N GLY A 40 4.60 10.72 14.34
CA GLY A 40 3.48 9.85 13.99
C GLY A 40 2.47 10.50 13.05
N TYR A 41 2.30 11.83 13.09
CA TYR A 41 1.51 12.53 12.06
C TYR A 41 2.16 12.46 10.67
N ILE A 42 3.49 12.56 10.58
CA ILE A 42 4.22 12.39 9.31
C ILE A 42 4.05 10.95 8.82
N THR A 43 4.26 9.96 9.68
CA THR A 43 4.08 8.53 9.33
C THR A 43 2.64 8.25 8.89
N TRP A 44 1.65 8.84 9.55
CA TRP A 44 0.24 8.68 9.18
C TRP A 44 -0.06 9.25 7.78
N ASN A 45 0.44 10.45 7.48
CA ASN A 45 0.29 11.05 6.15
C ASN A 45 1.03 10.27 5.05
N GLN A 46 2.20 9.71 5.36
CA GLN A 46 2.92 8.85 4.43
C GLN A 46 2.13 7.57 4.14
N ALA A 47 1.63 6.91 5.18
CA ALA A 47 0.77 5.74 5.03
C ALA A 47 -0.50 6.05 4.24
N PHE A 48 -1.05 7.27 4.34
CA PHE A 48 -2.18 7.70 3.50
C PHE A 48 -1.84 7.68 2.01
N GLY A 49 -0.73 8.33 1.63
CA GLY A 49 -0.26 8.36 0.25
C GLY A 49 0.05 6.96 -0.28
N ASP A 50 0.77 6.17 0.51
CA ASP A 50 1.15 4.80 0.14
C ASP A 50 -0.06 3.86 0.03
N ALA A 51 -1.08 4.03 0.88
CA ALA A 51 -2.34 3.30 0.78
C ALA A 51 -3.07 3.61 -0.54
N ILE A 52 -3.17 4.88 -0.92
CA ILE A 52 -3.80 5.28 -2.20
C ILE A 52 -3.00 4.72 -3.38
N GLN A 53 -1.68 4.88 -3.37
CA GLN A 53 -0.82 4.42 -4.45
C GLN A 53 -0.90 2.90 -4.61
N SER A 54 -0.72 2.15 -3.53
CA SER A 54 -0.77 0.68 -3.56
C SER A 54 -2.16 0.16 -3.93
N THR A 55 -3.24 0.81 -3.48
CA THR A 55 -4.61 0.46 -3.89
C THR A 55 -4.81 0.72 -5.39
N THR A 56 -4.32 1.84 -5.91
CA THR A 56 -4.39 2.17 -7.34
C THR A 56 -3.66 1.13 -8.19
N VAL A 57 -2.44 0.76 -7.79
CA VAL A 57 -1.66 -0.27 -8.48
C VAL A 57 -2.37 -1.62 -8.43
N PHE A 58 -2.85 -2.03 -7.26
CA PHE A 58 -3.49 -3.33 -7.07
C PHE A 58 -4.81 -3.46 -7.86
N VAL A 59 -5.64 -2.41 -7.86
CA VAL A 59 -6.98 -2.46 -8.47
C VAL A 59 -6.97 -2.13 -9.96
N LEU A 60 -6.07 -1.25 -10.43
CA LEU A 60 -6.06 -0.80 -11.82
C LEU A 60 -4.91 -1.40 -12.63
N VAL A 61 -3.67 -1.30 -12.12
CA VAL A 61 -2.47 -1.67 -12.89
C VAL A 61 -2.32 -3.19 -12.98
N VAL A 62 -2.48 -3.90 -11.87
CA VAL A 62 -2.28 -5.35 -11.83
C VAL A 62 -3.23 -6.10 -12.78
N PRO A 63 -4.55 -5.82 -12.82
CA PRO A 63 -5.43 -6.42 -13.81
C PRO A 63 -5.02 -6.11 -15.26
N MET A 64 -4.56 -4.89 -15.55
CA MET A 64 -4.08 -4.52 -16.90
C MET A 64 -2.86 -5.33 -17.35
N VAL A 65 -2.02 -5.81 -16.42
CA VAL A 65 -0.85 -6.63 -16.75
C VAL A 65 -1.21 -8.09 -17.02
N PHE A 66 -2.33 -8.57 -16.47
CA PHE A 66 -2.82 -9.94 -16.64
C PHE A 66 -3.83 -10.12 -17.79
N LEU A 67 -4.39 -9.02 -18.31
CA LEU A 67 -5.25 -8.97 -19.50
C LEU A 67 -4.41 -8.84 -20.77
#